data_AF-A0A971CDJ2-F1
#
_entry.id   AF-A0A971CDJ2-F1
#
_cell.length_a   1.000
_cell.length_b   1.000
_cell.length_c   1.000
_cell.angle_alpha   90.00
_cell.angle_beta   90.00
_cell.angle_gamma   90.00
#
_symmetry.space_group_name_H-M   'P 1'
#
loop_
_entity.id
_entity.type
_entity.pdbx_description
1 polymer ?
#
loop_
_entity_poly.entity_id
_entity_poly.type
_entity_poly.pdbx_seq_one_letter_code
_entity_poly.pdbx_strand_id
1 'polypeptide(L)'
;MTAVTFASTPEDAAAVTAIRAHHAELAEQLTFRIALLLDAVNTSGPIAAEARSRVVSFCEEELLPHAAAEEETLYATAAADPRATLLIDAMRDEHVRLGAQVTAIRDAETMTAAVSEARGLQVLFDAHVAKENDLVVPLLATSPDVSLTEALDGMHELTGSGGHDHHHENDHGHRNGHGHENGAVLAGSLGETAPHSSGETAPHGSPDSPGPLDRPEQAAAPHHGGGGCGCGNRDAVDAPPELDVRLIPHALRHAAVFGAVDGLAPGASMVLVAPHDPVPLLHQLRRRNPEGLEIDYRMTGPLEWRLLLTRR
;
A
#
# COMPACT_ATOMS: atom_id res chain seq x y z
N MET A 1 -9.18 -27.30 -5.14
CA MET A 1 -9.99 -27.17 -6.37
C MET A 1 -9.73 -25.80 -6.94
N THR A 2 -9.46 -25.66 -8.23
CA THR A 2 -9.35 -24.34 -8.87
C THR A 2 -10.76 -23.80 -9.04
N ALA A 3 -11.15 -22.83 -8.20
CA ALA A 3 -12.44 -22.16 -8.34
C ALA A 3 -12.44 -21.36 -9.65
N VAL A 4 -13.42 -21.62 -10.51
CA VAL A 4 -13.64 -20.81 -11.71
C VAL A 4 -14.29 -19.50 -11.28
N THR A 5 -13.60 -18.38 -11.45
CA THR A 5 -14.17 -17.05 -11.22
C THR A 5 -15.22 -16.77 -12.30
N PHE A 6 -16.49 -16.78 -11.92
CA PHE A 6 -17.57 -16.25 -12.75
C PHE A 6 -17.76 -14.78 -12.39
N ALA A 7 -17.59 -13.90 -13.38
CA ALA A 7 -17.87 -12.47 -13.27
C ALA A 7 -18.61 -11.99 -14.54
N SER A 8 -19.37 -10.91 -14.41
CA SER A 8 -20.12 -10.25 -15.49
C SER A 8 -19.19 -9.61 -16.53
N THR A 9 -18.05 -9.06 -16.08
CA THR A 9 -17.03 -8.42 -16.93
C THR A 9 -15.61 -8.91 -16.63
N PRO A 10 -14.65 -8.76 -17.57
CA PRO A 10 -13.23 -8.97 -17.30
C PRO A 10 -12.65 -8.06 -16.20
N GLU A 11 -13.15 -6.83 -16.13
CA GLU A 11 -12.81 -5.84 -15.12
C GLU A 11 -13.24 -6.33 -13.72
N ASP A 12 -14.48 -6.80 -13.58
CA ASP A 12 -14.98 -7.37 -12.33
C ASP A 12 -14.25 -8.67 -11.96
N ALA A 13 -13.79 -9.48 -12.93
CA ALA A 13 -12.94 -10.65 -12.64
C ALA A 13 -11.57 -10.25 -12.06
N ALA A 14 -11.00 -9.13 -12.51
CA ALA A 14 -9.79 -8.56 -11.94
C ALA A 14 -10.07 -7.97 -10.53
N ALA A 15 -11.20 -7.29 -10.35
CA ALA A 15 -11.69 -6.76 -9.09
C ALA A 15 -11.86 -7.85 -8.02
N VAL A 16 -12.53 -8.98 -8.35
CA VAL A 16 -12.61 -10.19 -7.49
C VAL A 16 -11.23 -10.69 -7.08
N THR A 17 -10.26 -10.66 -8.00
CA THR A 17 -8.90 -11.13 -7.73
C THR A 17 -8.15 -10.17 -6.80
N ALA A 18 -8.32 -8.87 -6.98
CA ALA A 18 -7.70 -7.83 -6.16
C ALA A 18 -8.22 -7.85 -4.71
N ILE A 19 -9.54 -7.85 -4.51
CA ILE A 19 -10.14 -7.82 -3.17
C ILE A 19 -9.78 -9.09 -2.37
N ARG A 20 -9.84 -10.27 -3.01
CA ARG A 20 -9.41 -11.54 -2.40
C ARG A 20 -7.93 -11.54 -2.00
N ALA A 21 -7.06 -10.92 -2.80
CA ALA A 21 -5.64 -10.78 -2.48
C ALA A 21 -5.42 -9.85 -1.28
N HIS A 22 -6.14 -8.73 -1.22
CA HIS A 22 -6.10 -7.80 -0.09
C HIS A 22 -6.60 -8.45 1.21
N HIS A 23 -7.69 -9.22 1.16
CA HIS A 23 -8.23 -9.91 2.34
C HIS A 23 -7.26 -10.98 2.86
N ALA A 24 -6.60 -11.71 1.94
CA ALA A 24 -5.55 -12.66 2.31
C ALA A 24 -4.35 -11.95 2.96
N GLU A 25 -3.94 -10.78 2.45
CA GLU A 25 -2.90 -9.95 3.05
C GLU A 25 -3.27 -9.49 4.47
N LEU A 26 -4.48 -8.94 4.68
CA LEU A 26 -4.97 -8.56 6.02
C LEU A 26 -4.96 -9.74 7.00
N ALA A 27 -5.42 -10.91 6.56
CA ALA A 27 -5.47 -12.13 7.39
C ALA A 27 -4.06 -12.66 7.74
N GLU A 28 -3.13 -12.68 6.78
CA GLU A 28 -1.73 -13.02 7.04
C GLU A 28 -1.05 -12.02 7.98
N GLN A 29 -1.31 -10.72 7.79
CA GLN A 29 -0.78 -9.63 8.61
C GLN A 29 -1.29 -9.68 10.07
N LEU A 30 -2.57 -10.00 10.27
CA LEU A 30 -3.16 -10.23 11.59
C LEU A 30 -2.56 -11.49 12.25
N THR A 31 -2.60 -12.62 11.53
CA THR A 31 -2.06 -13.91 11.95
C THR A 31 -0.61 -13.80 12.44
N PHE A 32 0.21 -13.07 11.68
CA PHE A 32 1.62 -12.88 11.99
C PHE A 32 1.83 -12.09 13.30
N ARG A 33 1.15 -10.95 13.47
CA ARG A 33 1.26 -10.12 14.68
C ARG A 33 0.78 -10.87 15.94
N ILE A 34 -0.25 -11.68 15.81
CA ILE A 34 -0.76 -12.53 16.91
C ILE A 34 0.23 -13.63 17.28
N ALA A 35 0.92 -14.22 16.29
CA ALA A 35 1.98 -15.19 16.54
C ALA A 35 3.16 -14.56 17.32
N LEU A 36 3.57 -13.33 16.98
CA LEU A 36 4.57 -12.59 17.75
C LEU A 36 4.11 -12.30 19.18
N LEU A 37 2.86 -11.90 19.38
CA LEU A 37 2.31 -11.67 20.72
C LEU A 37 2.34 -12.95 21.57
N LEU A 38 1.92 -14.09 21.00
CA LEU A 38 1.97 -15.38 21.68
C LEU A 38 3.40 -15.78 22.06
N ASP A 39 4.38 -15.63 21.16
CA ASP A 39 5.79 -15.95 21.44
C ASP A 39 6.39 -15.02 22.53
N ALA A 40 6.08 -13.73 22.45
CA ALA A 40 6.52 -12.73 23.42
C ALA A 40 5.96 -13.02 24.83
N VAL A 41 4.69 -13.44 24.96
CA VAL A 41 4.09 -13.81 26.26
C VAL A 41 4.78 -15.02 26.90
N ASN A 42 5.25 -15.97 26.11
CA ASN A 42 5.99 -17.13 26.60
C ASN A 42 7.44 -16.81 27.00
N THR A 43 7.98 -15.67 26.56
CA THR A 43 9.43 -15.37 26.65
C THR A 43 9.76 -14.15 27.52
N SER A 44 9.04 -13.03 27.39
CA SER A 44 9.37 -11.77 28.10
C SER A 44 8.20 -10.77 28.14
N GLY A 45 7.78 -10.39 29.35
CA GLY A 45 6.65 -9.48 29.59
C GLY A 45 6.73 -8.10 28.91
N PRO A 46 7.88 -7.38 28.96
CA PRO A 46 8.02 -6.09 28.26
C PRO A 46 7.85 -6.19 26.74
N ILE A 47 8.28 -7.29 26.12
CA ILE A 47 8.12 -7.53 24.68
C ILE A 47 6.65 -7.83 24.36
N ALA A 48 5.94 -8.53 25.24
CA ALA A 48 4.52 -8.82 25.07
C ALA A 48 3.63 -7.56 25.04
N ALA A 49 3.94 -6.55 25.85
CA ALA A 49 3.21 -5.28 25.84
C ALA A 49 3.34 -4.54 24.49
N GLU A 50 4.55 -4.48 23.94
CA GLU A 50 4.85 -3.94 22.62
C GLU A 50 4.15 -4.75 21.50
N ALA A 51 4.25 -6.07 21.54
CA ALA A 51 3.58 -6.95 20.59
C ALA A 51 2.05 -6.81 20.62
N ARG A 52 1.47 -6.58 21.80
CA ARG A 52 0.04 -6.29 21.98
C ARG A 52 -0.33 -4.96 21.32
N SER A 53 0.48 -3.93 21.51
CA SER A 53 0.26 -2.63 20.86
C SER A 53 0.27 -2.76 19.33
N ARG A 54 1.17 -3.57 18.76
CA ARG A 54 1.24 -3.81 17.31
C ARG A 54 0.03 -4.54 16.74
N VAL A 55 -0.59 -5.44 17.50
CA VAL A 55 -1.88 -6.07 17.11
C VAL A 55 -2.97 -5.01 17.10
N VAL A 56 -3.09 -4.20 18.16
CA VAL A 56 -4.14 -3.16 18.29
C VAL A 56 -4.00 -2.09 17.21
N SER A 57 -2.82 -1.49 17.04
CA SER A 57 -2.55 -0.49 15.99
C SER A 57 -2.91 -0.99 14.59
N PHE A 58 -2.48 -2.20 14.22
CA PHE A 58 -2.85 -2.77 12.91
C PHE A 58 -4.37 -2.90 12.74
N CYS A 59 -5.09 -3.24 13.81
CA CYS A 59 -6.54 -3.34 13.72
C CYS A 59 -7.21 -1.97 13.57
N GLU A 60 -6.70 -0.93 14.24
CA GLU A 60 -7.26 0.43 14.18
C GLU A 60 -6.87 1.20 12.92
N GLU A 61 -5.68 0.95 12.38
CA GLU A 61 -5.09 1.70 11.27
C GLU A 61 -5.38 1.06 9.91
N GLU A 62 -5.65 -0.25 9.86
CA GLU A 62 -5.85 -1.00 8.61
C GLU A 62 -7.18 -1.78 8.60
N LEU A 63 -7.39 -2.70 9.56
CA LEU A 63 -8.50 -3.67 9.53
C LEU A 63 -9.88 -3.02 9.71
N LEU A 64 -10.05 -2.18 10.74
CA LEU A 64 -11.33 -1.51 11.02
C LEU A 64 -11.67 -0.41 10.00
N PRO A 65 -10.70 0.38 9.47
CA PRO A 65 -10.94 1.27 8.33
C PRO A 65 -11.36 0.53 7.06
N HIS A 66 -10.74 -0.63 6.75
CA HIS A 66 -11.15 -1.50 5.64
C HIS A 66 -12.61 -1.95 5.80
N ALA A 67 -12.95 -2.53 6.95
CA ALA A 67 -14.31 -2.97 7.29
C ALA A 67 -15.35 -1.83 7.19
N ALA A 68 -15.01 -0.61 7.63
CA ALA A 68 -15.87 0.56 7.51
C ALA A 68 -16.07 0.97 6.04
N ALA A 69 -15.01 0.94 5.22
CA ALA A 69 -15.10 1.24 3.80
C ALA A 69 -15.97 0.21 3.04
N GLU A 70 -15.93 -1.06 3.43
CA GLU A 70 -16.83 -2.10 2.91
C GLU A 70 -18.30 -1.85 3.26
N GLU A 71 -18.58 -1.36 4.48
CA GLU A 71 -19.94 -1.01 4.89
C GLU A 71 -20.55 0.11 4.04
N GLU A 72 -19.76 1.15 3.74
CA GLU A 72 -20.13 2.31 2.93
C GLU A 72 -20.27 1.96 1.44
N THR A 73 -19.54 0.95 0.96
CA THR A 73 -19.43 0.62 -0.47
C THR A 73 -20.01 -0.76 -0.80
N LEU A 74 -19.22 -1.83 -0.66
CA LEU A 74 -19.54 -3.21 -1.03
C LEU A 74 -20.89 -3.68 -0.43
N TYR A 75 -21.11 -3.41 0.86
CA TYR A 75 -22.29 -3.84 1.60
C TYR A 75 -23.49 -2.93 1.36
N ALA A 76 -23.28 -1.64 1.06
CA ALA A 76 -24.35 -0.74 0.63
C ALA A 76 -24.94 -1.24 -0.70
N THR A 77 -24.08 -1.62 -1.65
CA THR A 77 -24.46 -2.24 -2.91
C THR A 77 -25.10 -3.61 -2.73
N ALA A 78 -24.50 -4.50 -1.92
CA ALA A 78 -25.05 -5.85 -1.68
C ALA A 78 -26.40 -5.85 -0.95
N ALA A 79 -26.66 -4.88 -0.07
CA ALA A 79 -27.94 -4.77 0.65
C ALA A 79 -29.13 -4.48 -0.28
N ALA A 80 -28.90 -4.00 -1.52
CA ALA A 80 -29.94 -3.83 -2.53
C ALA A 80 -30.47 -5.17 -3.09
N ASP A 81 -29.72 -6.27 -2.95
CA ASP A 81 -30.17 -7.61 -3.34
C ASP A 81 -30.94 -8.28 -2.18
N PRO A 82 -32.25 -8.61 -2.34
CA PRO A 82 -33.03 -9.28 -1.30
C PRO A 82 -32.50 -10.65 -0.86
N ARG A 83 -31.61 -11.26 -1.65
CA ARG A 83 -30.93 -12.53 -1.30
C ARG A 83 -29.84 -12.34 -0.25
N ALA A 84 -29.30 -11.12 -0.12
CA ALA A 84 -28.16 -10.81 0.73
C ALA A 84 -28.51 -10.06 2.01
N THR A 85 -29.68 -9.41 2.12
CA THR A 85 -30.02 -8.52 3.24
C THR A 85 -29.68 -9.09 4.61
N LEU A 86 -30.15 -10.30 4.94
CA LEU A 86 -29.89 -10.95 6.24
C LEU A 86 -28.42 -11.35 6.44
N LEU A 87 -27.67 -11.61 5.37
CA LEU A 87 -26.23 -11.83 5.45
C LEU A 87 -25.52 -10.52 5.77
N ILE A 88 -25.79 -9.44 5.02
CA ILE A 88 -25.14 -8.15 5.19
C ILE A 88 -25.44 -7.55 6.56
N ASP A 89 -26.67 -7.67 7.08
CA ASP A 89 -27.00 -7.26 8.45
C ASP A 89 -26.14 -8.01 9.48
N ALA A 90 -25.92 -9.32 9.29
CA ALA A 90 -25.04 -10.12 10.13
C ALA A 90 -23.54 -9.76 9.96
N MET A 91 -23.10 -9.35 8.76
CA MET A 91 -21.72 -8.90 8.52
C MET A 91 -21.41 -7.59 9.24
N ARG A 92 -22.35 -6.62 9.24
CA ARG A 92 -22.24 -5.38 10.02
C ARG A 92 -22.19 -5.65 11.54
N ASP A 93 -23.04 -6.57 12.01
CA ASP A 93 -22.99 -7.06 13.40
C ASP A 93 -21.66 -7.75 13.73
N GLU A 94 -20.98 -8.37 12.75
CA GLU A 94 -19.63 -8.89 12.91
C GLU A 94 -18.56 -7.80 12.95
N HIS A 95 -18.65 -6.72 12.17
CA HIS A 95 -17.74 -5.57 12.28
C HIS A 95 -17.78 -4.93 13.67
N VAL A 96 -18.98 -4.74 14.23
CA VAL A 96 -19.15 -4.28 15.62
C VAL A 96 -18.46 -5.23 16.61
N ARG A 97 -18.49 -6.54 16.36
CA ARG A 97 -17.80 -7.55 17.18
C ARG A 97 -16.29 -7.52 16.99
N LEU A 98 -15.78 -7.32 15.77
CA LEU A 98 -14.34 -7.12 15.50
C LEU A 98 -13.81 -5.93 16.31
N GLY A 99 -14.49 -4.77 16.24
CA GLY A 99 -14.12 -3.58 17.01
C GLY A 99 -14.19 -3.76 18.53
N ALA A 100 -15.21 -4.47 19.02
CA ALA A 100 -15.31 -4.83 20.44
C ALA A 100 -14.16 -5.76 20.88
N GLN A 101 -13.76 -6.71 20.02
CA GLN A 101 -12.66 -7.63 20.29
C GLN A 101 -11.30 -6.92 20.28
N VAL A 102 -11.09 -5.94 19.40
CA VAL A 102 -9.89 -5.07 19.39
C VAL A 102 -9.79 -4.27 20.69
N THR A 103 -10.93 -3.73 21.17
CA THR A 103 -11.01 -3.05 22.47
C THR A 103 -10.66 -4.01 23.62
N ALA A 104 -11.18 -5.24 23.60
CA ALA A 104 -10.86 -6.27 24.60
C ALA A 104 -9.37 -6.64 24.62
N ILE A 105 -8.69 -6.72 23.47
CA ILE A 105 -7.23 -6.95 23.39
C ILE A 105 -6.45 -5.81 24.06
N ARG A 106 -6.84 -4.55 23.81
CA ARG A 106 -6.22 -3.37 24.43
C ARG A 106 -6.39 -3.35 25.94
N ASP A 107 -7.61 -3.58 26.40
CA ASP A 107 -8.00 -3.35 27.79
C ASP A 107 -7.82 -4.59 28.69
N ALA A 108 -7.44 -5.74 28.10
CA ALA A 108 -7.15 -6.97 28.81
C ALA A 108 -6.17 -6.79 29.98
N GLU A 109 -6.61 -7.17 31.18
CA GLU A 109 -5.85 -7.05 32.44
C GLU A 109 -4.55 -7.87 32.47
N THR A 110 -4.48 -8.94 31.67
CA THR A 110 -3.31 -9.83 31.59
C THR A 110 -2.94 -10.09 30.14
N MET A 111 -1.66 -10.36 29.88
CA MET A 111 -1.21 -10.69 28.52
C MET A 111 -1.79 -12.02 28.03
N THR A 112 -2.08 -12.97 28.92
CA THR A 112 -2.76 -14.23 28.57
C THR A 112 -4.20 -13.98 28.11
N ALA A 113 -4.92 -13.06 28.76
CA ALA A 113 -6.22 -12.60 28.29
C ALA A 113 -6.10 -11.90 26.93
N ALA A 114 -5.13 -10.99 26.76
CA ALA A 114 -4.90 -10.32 25.46
C ALA A 114 -4.63 -11.30 24.31
N VAL A 115 -3.83 -12.36 24.55
CA VAL A 115 -3.61 -13.46 23.59
C VAL A 115 -4.90 -14.22 23.28
N SER A 116 -5.73 -14.49 24.29
CA SER A 116 -7.02 -15.17 24.12
C SER A 116 -7.98 -14.34 23.27
N GLU A 117 -8.12 -13.05 23.57
CA GLU A 117 -8.97 -12.14 22.79
C GLU A 117 -8.45 -11.99 21.36
N ALA A 118 -7.13 -11.91 21.17
CA ALA A 118 -6.51 -11.82 19.85
C ALA A 118 -6.73 -13.09 19.01
N ARG A 119 -6.65 -14.29 19.61
CA ARG A 119 -7.01 -15.54 18.92
C ARG A 119 -8.51 -15.60 18.59
N GLY A 120 -9.37 -15.05 19.44
CA GLY A 120 -10.79 -14.86 19.14
C GLY A 120 -11.02 -13.96 17.93
N LEU A 121 -10.32 -12.82 17.87
CA LEU A 121 -10.35 -11.89 16.74
C LEU A 121 -9.92 -12.57 15.44
N GLN A 122 -8.83 -13.33 15.46
CA GLN A 122 -8.34 -14.05 14.27
C GLN A 122 -9.39 -15.02 13.72
N VAL A 123 -9.98 -15.87 14.57
CA VAL A 123 -10.98 -16.85 14.13
C VAL A 123 -12.25 -16.17 13.61
N LEU A 124 -12.66 -15.05 14.23
CA LEU A 124 -13.79 -14.25 13.74
C LEU A 124 -13.47 -13.62 12.38
N PHE A 125 -12.28 -13.04 12.21
CA PHE A 125 -11.86 -12.39 10.96
C PHE A 125 -11.68 -13.40 9.81
N ASP A 126 -11.07 -14.56 10.05
CA ASP A 126 -10.96 -15.64 9.05
C ASP A 126 -12.35 -16.11 8.59
N ALA A 127 -13.29 -16.27 9.53
CA ALA A 127 -14.67 -16.66 9.23
C ALA A 127 -15.48 -15.52 8.59
N HIS A 128 -15.12 -14.27 8.83
CA HIS A 128 -15.71 -13.07 8.24
C HIS A 128 -15.34 -12.96 6.76
N VAL A 129 -14.03 -12.86 6.49
CA VAL A 129 -13.43 -12.81 5.14
C VAL A 129 -13.89 -13.97 4.25
N ALA A 130 -14.10 -15.17 4.81
CA ALA A 130 -14.64 -16.30 4.06
C ALA A 130 -16.05 -16.03 3.52
N LYS A 131 -16.94 -15.41 4.30
CA LYS A 131 -18.31 -15.07 3.85
C LYS A 131 -18.28 -14.02 2.76
N GLU A 132 -17.38 -13.06 2.83
CA GLU A 132 -17.22 -12.04 1.77
C GLU A 132 -16.72 -12.67 0.49
N ASN A 133 -15.61 -13.40 0.58
CA ASN A 133 -14.94 -13.99 -0.57
C ASN A 133 -15.81 -15.05 -1.27
N ASP A 134 -16.58 -15.85 -0.53
CA ASP A 134 -17.36 -16.95 -1.09
C ASP A 134 -18.85 -16.63 -1.32
N LEU A 135 -19.41 -15.58 -0.70
CA LEU A 135 -20.83 -15.22 -0.82
C LEU A 135 -21.04 -13.79 -1.36
N VAL A 136 -20.49 -12.76 -0.72
CA VAL A 136 -20.77 -11.35 -1.07
C VAL A 136 -20.12 -10.96 -2.40
N VAL A 137 -18.80 -11.15 -2.52
CA VAL A 137 -18.03 -10.80 -3.71
C VAL A 137 -18.52 -11.56 -4.96
N PRO A 138 -18.79 -12.89 -4.93
CA PRO A 138 -19.35 -13.60 -6.08
C PRO A 138 -20.79 -13.20 -6.42
N LEU A 139 -21.61 -12.83 -5.44
CA LEU A 139 -22.98 -12.34 -5.70
C LEU A 139 -22.95 -11.05 -6.54
N LEU A 140 -22.10 -10.10 -6.15
CA LEU A 140 -21.95 -8.83 -6.86
C LEU A 140 -21.28 -9.04 -8.22
N ALA A 141 -20.17 -9.78 -8.27
CA ALA A 141 -19.44 -10.06 -9.50
C ALA A 141 -20.29 -10.78 -10.56
N THR A 142 -21.29 -11.60 -10.16
CA THR A 142 -22.17 -12.30 -11.11
C THR A 142 -23.46 -11.54 -11.44
N SER A 143 -23.68 -10.37 -10.84
CA SER A 143 -24.83 -9.52 -11.15
C SER A 143 -24.65 -8.81 -12.50
N PRO A 144 -25.67 -8.78 -13.38
CA PRO A 144 -25.61 -7.98 -14.61
C PRO A 144 -25.92 -6.49 -14.36
N ASP A 145 -26.52 -6.16 -13.21
CA ASP A 145 -27.01 -4.82 -12.87
C ASP A 145 -26.08 -4.05 -11.91
N VAL A 146 -24.92 -4.63 -11.57
CA VAL A 146 -23.92 -4.06 -10.65
C VAL A 146 -22.52 -4.23 -11.25
N SER A 147 -21.71 -3.16 -11.24
CA SER A 147 -20.27 -3.26 -11.38
C SER A 147 -19.64 -3.49 -10.00
N LEU A 148 -18.91 -4.59 -9.84
CA LEU A 148 -18.11 -4.80 -8.62
C LEU A 148 -16.96 -3.79 -8.57
N THR A 149 -16.36 -3.49 -9.72
CA THR A 149 -15.24 -2.53 -9.85
C THR A 149 -15.64 -1.16 -9.31
N GLU A 150 -16.77 -0.59 -9.76
CA GLU A 150 -17.30 0.68 -9.23
C GLU A 150 -17.66 0.59 -7.72
N ALA A 151 -18.12 -0.57 -7.25
CA ALA A 151 -18.42 -0.81 -5.84
C ALA A 151 -17.16 -0.96 -4.96
N LEU A 152 -15.98 -1.19 -5.52
CA LEU A 152 -14.71 -1.25 -4.79
C LEU A 152 -13.89 0.04 -4.89
N ASP A 153 -14.06 0.85 -5.95
CA ASP A 153 -13.27 2.08 -6.18
C ASP A 153 -13.30 3.04 -4.98
N GLY A 154 -14.43 3.17 -4.29
CA GLY A 154 -14.57 4.02 -3.10
C GLY A 154 -13.64 3.63 -1.94
N MET A 155 -13.19 2.37 -1.84
CA MET A 155 -12.33 1.93 -0.74
C MET A 155 -10.89 2.46 -0.86
N HIS A 156 -10.42 2.80 -2.06
CA HIS A 156 -9.08 3.39 -2.24
C HIS A 156 -9.02 4.88 -1.86
N GLU A 157 -10.14 5.62 -1.89
CA GLU A 157 -10.18 7.01 -1.44
C GLU A 157 -10.23 7.11 0.10
N LEU A 158 -10.88 6.17 0.77
CA LEU A 158 -11.04 6.13 2.24
C LEU A 158 -9.83 5.53 2.99
N THR A 159 -9.05 4.65 2.37
CA THR A 159 -7.89 3.98 3.01
C THR A 159 -6.55 4.72 2.88
N GLY A 160 -6.57 5.99 2.46
CA GLY A 160 -5.52 6.95 2.83
C GLY A 160 -4.12 6.78 2.20
N SER A 161 -3.95 5.94 1.17
CA SER A 161 -2.73 5.92 0.34
C SER A 161 -2.77 7.00 -0.77
N GLY A 162 -3.25 8.20 -0.45
CA GLY A 162 -3.52 9.28 -1.40
C GLY A 162 -3.16 10.66 -0.84
N GLY A 163 -1.94 11.12 -1.10
CA GLY A 163 -1.54 12.49 -0.81
C GLY A 163 -2.26 13.47 -1.74
N HIS A 164 -3.39 14.02 -1.29
CA HIS A 164 -4.10 15.10 -1.96
C HIS A 164 -3.63 16.46 -1.45
N ASP A 165 -2.93 17.20 -2.30
CA ASP A 165 -2.63 18.62 -2.10
C ASP A 165 -3.93 19.43 -2.11
N HIS A 166 -4.50 19.70 -0.93
CA HIS A 166 -5.58 20.65 -0.78
C HIS A 166 -5.07 22.09 -0.99
N HIS A 167 -5.01 22.50 -2.25
CA HIS A 167 -4.94 23.91 -2.64
C HIS A 167 -6.21 24.63 -2.15
N HIS A 168 -6.12 25.24 -0.96
CA HIS A 168 -7.13 26.19 -0.49
C HIS A 168 -7.04 27.50 -1.27
N GLU A 169 -7.81 27.61 -2.36
CA GLU A 169 -8.14 28.91 -2.95
C GLU A 169 -9.29 29.54 -2.14
N ASN A 170 -8.99 30.66 -1.48
CA ASN A 170 -9.99 31.50 -0.81
C ASN A 170 -10.77 32.30 -1.88
N ASP A 171 -12.00 31.91 -2.21
CA ASP A 171 -12.95 32.79 -2.89
C ASP A 171 -13.99 33.37 -1.92
N HIS A 172 -13.97 34.69 -1.75
CA HIS A 172 -14.90 35.43 -0.90
C HIS A 172 -16.14 35.89 -1.69
N GLY A 173 -17.03 34.94 -1.97
CA GLY A 173 -18.32 35.18 -2.63
C GLY A 173 -19.34 35.96 -1.80
N HIS A 174 -19.17 37.28 -1.66
CA HIS A 174 -20.17 38.17 -1.06
C HIS A 174 -21.43 38.25 -1.94
N ARG A 175 -22.62 37.99 -1.37
CA ARG A 175 -23.91 38.37 -1.99
C ARG A 175 -24.60 39.47 -1.18
N ASN A 176 -25.02 40.52 -1.90
CA ASN A 176 -25.58 41.74 -1.33
C ASN A 176 -27.08 41.62 -1.04
N GLY A 177 -27.50 42.12 0.12
CA GLY A 177 -28.88 42.52 0.41
C GLY A 177 -28.96 44.03 0.61
N HIS A 178 -29.95 44.70 0.00
CA HIS A 178 -30.04 46.16 0.00
C HIS A 178 -30.48 46.75 1.36
N GLY A 179 -29.89 47.90 1.73
CA GLY A 179 -30.29 48.73 2.87
C GLY A 179 -29.80 50.17 2.67
N HIS A 180 -30.69 51.14 2.85
CA HIS A 180 -30.55 52.53 2.41
C HIS A 180 -29.40 53.35 3.05
N GLU A 181 -28.83 54.22 2.21
CA GLU A 181 -28.52 55.64 2.46
C GLU A 181 -27.95 56.07 3.83
N ASN A 182 -26.72 56.61 3.80
CA ASN A 182 -26.43 57.98 4.25
C ASN A 182 -25.02 58.39 3.74
N GLY A 183 -24.86 59.65 3.32
CA GLY A 183 -23.62 60.12 2.69
C GLY A 183 -22.70 60.91 3.62
N ALA A 184 -21.39 60.87 3.37
CA ALA A 184 -20.47 61.96 3.70
C ALA A 184 -19.19 61.91 2.84
N VAL A 185 -18.97 63.04 2.17
CA VAL A 185 -17.78 63.48 1.43
C VAL A 185 -16.49 63.35 2.26
N LEU A 186 -15.35 62.98 1.65
CA LEU A 186 -14.17 63.88 1.43
C LEU A 186 -12.87 63.19 0.92
N ALA A 187 -12.32 63.79 -0.15
CA ALA A 187 -10.90 64.12 -0.41
C ALA A 187 -9.78 63.06 -0.61
N GLY A 188 -9.26 63.04 -1.85
CA GLY A 188 -7.81 63.06 -2.17
C GLY A 188 -7.10 61.72 -2.46
N SER A 189 -5.99 61.67 -3.23
CA SER A 189 -5.34 62.67 -4.09
C SER A 189 -4.12 62.04 -4.83
N LEU A 190 -4.05 62.05 -6.18
CA LEU A 190 -2.85 61.75 -7.03
C LEU A 190 -2.31 60.29 -6.90
N GLY A 191 -1.61 59.60 -7.80
CA GLY A 191 -1.16 59.70 -9.21
C GLY A 191 -0.60 58.29 -9.60
N GLU A 192 -0.13 57.94 -10.81
CA GLU A 192 -0.02 58.65 -12.10
C GLU A 192 0.20 57.63 -13.27
N THR A 193 0.67 58.09 -14.43
CA THR A 193 0.90 57.39 -15.73
C THR A 193 2.05 56.34 -15.73
N ALA A 194 1.97 55.13 -16.34
CA ALA A 194 2.00 54.72 -17.77
C ALA A 194 3.38 54.93 -18.50
N PRO A 195 3.71 54.33 -19.69
CA PRO A 195 3.12 53.22 -20.47
C PRO A 195 4.11 52.19 -21.15
N HIS A 196 3.52 51.17 -21.78
CA HIS A 196 3.88 50.35 -22.99
C HIS A 196 5.29 50.31 -23.64
N SER A 197 5.65 49.11 -24.13
CA SER A 197 6.44 48.86 -25.34
C SER A 197 5.92 47.59 -26.06
N SER A 198 6.42 47.19 -27.25
CA SER A 198 5.77 46.15 -28.10
C SER A 198 6.66 45.45 -29.16
N GLY A 199 6.24 44.24 -29.58
CA GLY A 199 6.57 43.57 -30.85
C GLY A 199 7.84 42.68 -30.90
N GLU A 200 8.05 41.76 -31.86
CA GLU A 200 7.13 41.02 -32.77
C GLU A 200 7.90 39.84 -33.48
N THR A 201 7.19 38.73 -33.78
CA THR A 201 7.42 37.68 -34.85
C THR A 201 8.80 37.02 -35.19
N ALA A 202 8.91 35.69 -34.92
CA ALA A 202 8.88 34.51 -35.86
C ALA A 202 9.73 34.44 -37.19
N PRO A 203 9.92 33.27 -37.87
CA PRO A 203 10.16 31.86 -37.41
C PRO A 203 11.09 30.95 -38.33
N HIS A 204 11.25 29.66 -37.93
CA HIS A 204 11.51 28.41 -38.73
C HIS A 204 12.83 28.12 -39.50
N GLY A 205 13.34 26.87 -39.37
CA GLY A 205 14.21 26.20 -40.36
C GLY A 205 15.05 24.98 -39.86
N SER A 206 14.92 23.80 -40.50
CA SER A 206 15.75 22.57 -40.38
C SER A 206 15.46 21.68 -41.62
N PRO A 207 16.13 20.53 -41.91
CA PRO A 207 17.37 19.91 -41.39
C PRO A 207 18.42 19.57 -42.51
N ASP A 208 19.52 18.86 -42.21
CA ASP A 208 20.05 17.67 -42.95
C ASP A 208 21.50 17.24 -42.58
N SER A 209 21.93 16.03 -42.98
CA SER A 209 23.30 15.45 -42.85
C SER A 209 23.56 14.44 -44.00
N PRO A 210 24.80 14.19 -44.49
CA PRO A 210 25.52 12.94 -44.08
C PRO A 210 27.07 12.83 -44.30
N GLY A 211 27.72 11.91 -43.55
CA GLY A 211 28.91 11.09 -43.96
C GLY A 211 30.32 11.75 -44.08
N PRO A 212 31.42 10.98 -44.27
CA PRO A 212 31.52 9.53 -44.55
C PRO A 212 32.49 8.72 -43.64
N LEU A 213 32.92 7.54 -44.11
CA LEU A 213 33.52 6.38 -43.41
C LEU A 213 35.06 6.35 -43.35
N ASP A 214 35.63 5.56 -42.42
CA ASP A 214 36.84 4.76 -42.70
C ASP A 214 37.00 3.52 -41.78
N ARG A 215 37.67 2.44 -42.26
CA ARG A 215 37.91 1.16 -41.55
C ARG A 215 39.25 0.51 -41.96
N PRO A 216 39.94 -0.15 -41.00
CA PRO A 216 40.31 -1.58 -41.14
C PRO A 216 40.02 -2.36 -39.82
N GLU A 217 39.64 -3.65 -39.73
CA GLU A 217 40.21 -4.91 -40.26
C GLU A 217 41.60 -5.24 -39.66
N GLN A 218 41.91 -6.38 -39.00
CA GLN A 218 41.20 -7.60 -38.55
C GLN A 218 42.06 -8.29 -37.44
N ALA A 219 41.48 -9.01 -36.45
CA ALA A 219 42.16 -10.13 -35.73
C ALA A 219 41.20 -10.95 -34.83
N ALA A 220 41.49 -12.25 -34.69
CA ALA A 220 40.64 -13.31 -34.12
C ALA A 220 40.29 -13.28 -32.61
N ALA A 221 39.29 -14.09 -32.24
CA ALA A 221 38.70 -14.24 -30.90
C ALA A 221 39.56 -15.09 -29.91
N PRO A 222 39.17 -15.18 -28.63
CA PRO A 222 38.25 -16.27 -28.24
C PRO A 222 37.05 -15.84 -27.37
N HIS A 223 36.06 -16.74 -27.28
CA HIS A 223 34.87 -16.57 -26.43
C HIS A 223 35.18 -16.61 -24.94
N HIS A 224 34.57 -15.72 -24.16
CA HIS A 224 34.05 -16.06 -22.83
C HIS A 224 32.61 -15.57 -22.70
N GLY A 225 31.70 -16.49 -22.39
CA GLY A 225 30.32 -16.17 -22.03
C GLY A 225 30.25 -15.70 -20.57
N GLY A 226 29.34 -14.79 -20.29
CA GLY A 226 29.19 -14.15 -19.00
C GLY A 226 28.66 -12.73 -19.17
N GLY A 227 27.35 -12.60 -19.39
CA GLY A 227 26.68 -11.31 -19.54
C GLY A 227 26.65 -10.53 -18.23
N GLY A 228 27.77 -9.92 -17.85
CA GLY A 228 27.80 -8.94 -16.77
C GLY A 228 27.04 -7.69 -17.20
N CYS A 229 25.92 -7.40 -16.53
CA CYS A 229 25.18 -6.17 -16.79
C CYS A 229 26.01 -4.97 -16.32
N GLY A 230 26.55 -4.21 -17.26
CA GLY A 230 27.39 -3.05 -16.99
C GLY A 230 26.57 -1.80 -16.68
N CYS A 231 25.96 -1.72 -15.51
CA CYS A 231 25.60 -0.43 -14.93
C CYS A 231 26.82 0.15 -14.18
N GLY A 232 27.44 1.16 -14.79
CA GLY A 232 28.61 1.80 -14.22
C GLY A 232 28.27 2.69 -13.03
N ASN A 233 28.44 2.18 -11.81
CA ASN A 233 28.84 3.01 -10.68
C ASN A 233 29.98 2.29 -9.92
N ARG A 234 31.19 2.87 -9.94
CA ARG A 234 32.36 2.35 -9.22
C ARG A 234 32.71 3.19 -7.98
N ASP A 235 31.83 4.12 -7.60
CA ASP A 235 32.02 5.04 -6.48
C ASP A 235 31.16 4.62 -5.27
N ALA A 236 31.37 3.38 -4.81
CA ALA A 236 30.83 2.84 -3.56
C ALA A 236 31.71 1.71 -3.01
N VAL A 237 33.03 1.93 -2.97
CA VAL A 237 33.94 0.98 -2.29
C VAL A 237 33.66 1.07 -0.78
N ASP A 238 33.25 -0.06 -0.20
CA ASP A 238 32.95 -0.34 1.22
C ASP A 238 31.50 -0.19 1.74
N ALA A 239 30.51 0.18 0.92
CA ALA A 239 29.10 0.22 1.33
C ALA A 239 28.23 -0.83 0.59
N PRO A 240 27.43 -1.66 1.28
CA PRO A 240 26.50 -2.58 0.62
C PRO A 240 25.38 -1.81 -0.10
N PRO A 241 24.93 -2.24 -1.30
CA PRO A 241 23.86 -1.60 -2.06
C PRO A 241 22.53 -1.57 -1.28
N GLU A 242 21.73 -0.54 -1.48
CA GLU A 242 20.48 -0.31 -0.77
C GLU A 242 19.25 -0.43 -1.69
N LEU A 243 18.21 -1.09 -1.19
CA LEU A 243 16.90 -1.21 -1.82
C LEU A 243 15.83 -0.68 -0.87
N ASP A 244 15.32 0.52 -1.15
CA ASP A 244 14.19 1.11 -0.43
C ASP A 244 12.87 0.72 -1.10
N VAL A 245 12.10 -0.16 -0.45
CA VAL A 245 10.83 -0.63 -1.01
C VAL A 245 9.70 0.40 -0.87
N ARG A 246 9.88 1.44 -0.05
CA ARG A 246 8.90 2.54 0.07
C ARG A 246 8.74 3.27 -1.27
N LEU A 247 9.83 3.36 -2.05
CA LEU A 247 9.89 3.97 -3.38
C LEU A 247 9.33 3.08 -4.50
N ILE A 248 8.97 1.82 -4.20
CA ILE A 248 8.48 0.84 -5.16
C ILE A 248 6.96 0.68 -4.99
N PRO A 249 6.15 0.68 -6.07
CA PRO A 249 4.72 0.40 -6.00
C PRO A 249 4.42 -0.94 -5.33
N HIS A 250 3.38 -1.01 -4.48
CA HIS A 250 3.15 -2.15 -3.59
C HIS A 250 3.19 -3.52 -4.29
N ALA A 251 2.44 -3.65 -5.39
CA ALA A 251 2.35 -4.86 -6.21
C ALA A 251 3.70 -5.37 -6.77
N LEU A 252 4.73 -4.52 -6.83
CA LEU A 252 6.06 -4.86 -7.36
C LEU A 252 7.10 -5.12 -6.26
N ARG A 253 6.84 -4.71 -4.99
CA ARG A 253 7.82 -4.78 -3.88
C ARG A 253 8.35 -6.20 -3.67
N HIS A 254 7.45 -7.18 -3.55
CA HIS A 254 7.82 -8.58 -3.34
C HIS A 254 8.72 -9.11 -4.45
N ALA A 255 8.34 -8.91 -5.72
CA ALA A 255 9.11 -9.34 -6.87
C ALA A 255 10.49 -8.64 -6.95
N ALA A 256 10.56 -7.34 -6.62
CA ALA A 256 11.80 -6.58 -6.59
C ALA A 256 12.76 -7.09 -5.50
N VAL A 257 12.28 -7.34 -4.28
CA VAL A 257 13.12 -7.87 -3.20
C VAL A 257 13.60 -9.29 -3.50
N PHE A 258 12.74 -10.17 -4.02
CA PHE A 258 13.17 -11.52 -4.44
C PHE A 258 14.22 -11.46 -5.55
N GLY A 259 14.01 -10.64 -6.59
CA GLY A 259 14.99 -10.48 -7.67
C GLY A 259 16.33 -9.93 -7.19
N ALA A 260 16.32 -8.97 -6.25
CA ALA A 260 17.53 -8.40 -5.68
C ALA A 260 18.31 -9.43 -4.83
N VAL A 261 17.64 -10.17 -3.95
CA VAL A 261 18.29 -11.18 -3.09
C VAL A 261 18.76 -12.39 -3.89
N ASP A 262 17.94 -12.91 -4.81
CA ASP A 262 18.32 -14.02 -5.69
C ASP A 262 19.52 -13.65 -6.59
N GLY A 263 19.67 -12.36 -6.91
CA GLY A 263 20.78 -11.80 -7.69
C GLY A 263 22.08 -11.52 -6.93
N LEU A 264 22.10 -11.61 -5.59
CA LEU A 264 23.33 -11.47 -4.80
C LEU A 264 24.29 -12.63 -5.10
N ALA A 265 25.58 -12.33 -5.24
CA ALA A 265 26.61 -13.37 -5.20
C ALA A 265 26.70 -13.97 -3.78
N PRO A 266 27.11 -15.25 -3.61
CA PRO A 266 27.42 -15.81 -2.30
C PRO A 266 28.47 -14.95 -1.58
N GLY A 267 28.24 -14.66 -0.30
CA GLY A 267 29.03 -13.73 0.51
C GLY A 267 28.73 -12.24 0.29
N ALA A 268 27.86 -11.86 -0.66
CA ALA A 268 27.46 -10.47 -0.86
C ALA A 268 26.25 -10.09 0.01
N SER A 269 26.18 -8.79 0.34
CA SER A 269 25.13 -8.21 1.17
C SER A 269 24.42 -7.05 0.49
N MET A 270 23.19 -6.78 0.90
CA MET A 270 22.44 -5.56 0.56
C MET A 270 21.67 -5.03 1.78
N VAL A 271 21.35 -3.74 1.81
CA VAL A 271 20.43 -3.15 2.78
C VAL A 271 19.01 -3.15 2.19
N LEU A 272 18.06 -3.74 2.90
CA LEU A 272 16.63 -3.58 2.66
C LEU A 272 16.11 -2.47 3.58
N VAL A 273 15.46 -1.45 2.99
CA VAL A 273 14.76 -0.40 3.73
C VAL A 273 13.26 -0.56 3.54
N ALA A 274 12.51 -0.61 4.64
CA ALA A 274 11.07 -0.90 4.68
C ALA A 274 10.33 0.05 5.65
N PRO A 275 9.03 0.31 5.42
CA PRO A 275 8.21 1.15 6.32
C PRO A 275 7.89 0.46 7.66
N HIS A 276 7.89 -0.88 7.69
CA HIS A 276 7.64 -1.72 8.87
C HIS A 276 8.57 -2.94 8.84
N ASP A 277 8.59 -3.73 9.93
CA ASP A 277 9.38 -4.96 10.04
C ASP A 277 8.88 -6.02 9.03
N PRO A 278 9.63 -6.38 7.98
CA PRO A 278 9.10 -7.16 6.86
C PRO A 278 9.12 -8.68 7.13
N VAL A 279 8.83 -9.12 8.36
CA VAL A 279 9.05 -10.51 8.81
C VAL A 279 8.40 -11.59 7.92
N PRO A 280 7.16 -11.44 7.39
CA PRO A 280 6.60 -12.41 6.45
C PRO A 280 7.51 -12.60 5.22
N LEU A 281 7.98 -11.50 4.62
CA LEU A 281 8.93 -11.50 3.51
C LEU A 281 10.28 -12.13 3.92
N LEU A 282 10.79 -11.87 5.13
CA LEU A 282 12.02 -12.51 5.64
C LEU A 282 11.86 -14.03 5.78
N HIS A 283 10.69 -14.52 6.20
CA HIS A 283 10.41 -15.95 6.26
C HIS A 283 10.33 -16.56 4.85
N GLN A 284 9.67 -15.88 3.90
CA GLN A 284 9.61 -16.31 2.49
C GLN A 284 11.02 -16.35 1.86
N LEU A 285 11.85 -15.33 2.12
CA LEU A 285 13.25 -15.25 1.66
C LEU A 285 14.12 -16.40 2.19
N ARG A 286 14.04 -16.69 3.50
CA ARG A 286 14.74 -17.84 4.12
C ARG A 286 14.30 -19.17 3.50
N ARG A 287 13.00 -19.35 3.25
CA ARG A 287 12.46 -20.56 2.61
C ARG A 287 12.91 -20.72 1.15
N ARG A 288 13.10 -19.60 0.43
CA ARG A 288 13.59 -19.57 -0.96
C ARG A 288 15.10 -19.74 -1.09
N ASN A 289 15.87 -19.39 -0.05
CA ASN A 289 17.33 -19.46 -0.01
C ASN A 289 17.81 -20.49 1.04
N PRO A 290 17.61 -21.81 0.80
CA PRO A 290 17.96 -22.87 1.75
C PRO A 290 19.47 -22.99 1.99
N GLU A 291 20.29 -22.53 1.02
CA GLU A 291 21.76 -22.43 1.13
C GLU A 291 22.20 -21.52 2.31
N GLY A 292 21.35 -20.56 2.68
CA GLY A 292 21.53 -19.67 3.82
C GLY A 292 21.34 -18.19 3.47
N LEU A 293 20.45 -17.52 4.20
CA LEU A 293 20.31 -16.06 4.21
C LEU A 293 20.44 -15.55 5.64
N GLU A 294 21.49 -14.76 5.88
CA GLU A 294 21.75 -14.07 7.13
C GLU A 294 21.09 -12.68 7.10
N ILE A 295 20.51 -12.27 8.23
CA ILE A 295 19.67 -11.08 8.34
C ILE A 295 20.03 -10.34 9.64
N ASP A 296 20.67 -9.18 9.51
CA ASP A 296 20.96 -8.30 10.64
C ASP A 296 20.00 -7.10 10.64
N TYR A 297 19.31 -6.87 11.75
CA TYR A 297 18.60 -5.62 11.95
C TYR A 297 19.59 -4.48 12.24
N ARG A 298 19.61 -3.47 11.38
CA ARG A 298 20.46 -2.27 11.49
C ARG A 298 19.68 -1.07 12.04
N MET A 299 18.37 -1.03 11.83
CA MET A 299 17.44 -0.07 12.43
C MET A 299 16.04 -0.70 12.57
N THR A 300 15.36 -0.43 13.70
CA THR A 300 14.10 -1.07 14.09
C THR A 300 13.02 -0.05 14.46
N GLY A 301 12.53 0.71 13.47
CA GLY A 301 11.34 1.56 13.62
C GLY A 301 11.49 2.78 14.55
N PRO A 302 10.41 3.54 14.77
CA PRO A 302 9.09 3.39 14.14
C PRO A 302 8.99 4.02 12.73
N LEU A 303 9.93 4.90 12.35
CA LEU A 303 9.89 5.64 11.07
C LEU A 303 10.49 4.86 9.89
N GLU A 304 11.43 3.96 10.17
CA GLU A 304 12.17 3.21 9.15
C GLU A 304 12.71 1.90 9.74
N TRP A 305 12.66 0.84 8.93
CA TRP A 305 13.33 -0.43 9.22
C TRP A 305 14.45 -0.64 8.21
N ARG A 306 15.68 -0.87 8.69
CA ARG A 306 16.85 -1.17 7.86
C ARG A 306 17.40 -2.53 8.24
N LEU A 307 17.51 -3.43 7.27
CA LEU A 307 18.00 -4.78 7.47
C LEU A 307 19.15 -5.06 6.50
N LEU A 308 20.28 -5.55 6.99
CA LEU A 308 21.34 -6.09 6.14
C LEU A 308 21.01 -7.55 5.82
N LEU A 309 20.80 -7.85 4.55
CA LEU A 309 20.57 -9.21 4.04
C LEU A 309 21.89 -9.69 3.42
N THR A 310 22.40 -10.84 3.86
CA THR A 310 23.66 -11.44 3.36
C THR A 310 23.40 -12.86 2.88
N ARG A 311 23.69 -13.13 1.60
CA ARG A 311 23.62 -14.47 1.04
C ARG A 311 24.86 -15.26 1.48
N ARG A 312 24.67 -16.44 2.09
CA ARG A 312 25.77 -17.34 2.46
C ARG A 312 26.30 -18.12 1.25
#